data_AF-A0A3D1FCM2-F1
#
_entry.id   AF-A0A3D1FCM2-F1
#
_cell.length_a   1.000
_cell.length_b   1.000
_cell.length_c   1.000
_cell.angle_alpha   90.00
_cell.angle_beta   90.00
_cell.angle_gamma   90.00
#
_symmetry.space_group_name_H-M   'P 1'
#
loop_
_entity.id
_entity.type
_entity.pdbx_description
1 polymer ?
#
loop_
_entity_poly.entity_id
_entity_poly.type
_entity_poly.pdbx_seq_one_letter_code
_entity_poly.pdbx_strand_id
1 'polypeptide(L)'
;MKIKLKNYIKPVSFAVISILVILELTLFLAGRYLLWQRRSKKGRAAGIRIVCAGDSHTFGVGTSTRYSYPAQLESLLNLNNYTQRFSVINLGIPGAGLRRQAQELKLFFDSHGAEIVILLTGRNNDFEIEKRNNTSLLDSIGYYFGNVRSFKFLKEIFSHTVKSNKQQDNNDIYPRLKGYDEYLNFYLGRIRELCRDEGARLVLLSYYNSSDAAINEFAKRYHMPYFNFTADFKSLFEIKERVEYISLDGSHMNHQGYKFFAQRLYGYLFLNQEYLNLKINPILKLIEEAEFYANNEETQNAIQTQKVRMEQSEGTIDYSFELIHLGHIYMETGDEQSAKQCYETALASSGYSDNNTITAPAINWYLKKGQKEPAMKICDEILSHNPENAVARLYRDWLVSDNRLAEN
;
A
#
# COMPACT_ATOMS: atom_id res chain seq x y z
N MET A 1 9.37 53.82 42.48
CA MET A 1 9.34 52.44 43.00
C MET A 1 9.56 51.44 41.86
N LYS A 2 10.80 51.28 41.37
CA LYS A 2 11.14 50.23 40.39
C LYS A 2 11.41 48.94 41.17
N ILE A 3 10.34 48.21 41.46
CA ILE A 3 10.42 46.89 42.11
C ILE A 3 11.39 46.03 41.28
N LYS A 4 12.31 45.31 41.96
CA LYS A 4 13.33 44.43 41.38
C LYS A 4 12.69 43.20 40.69
N LEU A 5 11.94 43.42 39.62
CA LEU A 5 11.22 42.39 38.85
C LEU A 5 12.17 41.29 38.35
N LYS A 6 13.43 41.65 38.06
CA LYS A 6 14.49 40.71 37.65
C LYS A 6 14.77 39.59 38.66
N ASN A 7 14.51 39.79 39.94
CA ASN A 7 14.78 38.77 40.97
C ASN A 7 13.70 37.68 41.01
N TYR A 8 12.50 37.95 40.48
CA TYR A 8 11.39 36.99 40.48
C TYR A 8 11.28 36.21 39.16
N ILE A 9 11.80 36.74 38.06
CA ILE A 9 11.71 36.08 36.74
C ILE A 9 12.45 34.74 36.73
N LYS A 10 13.66 34.65 37.32
CA LYS A 10 14.48 33.43 37.33
C LYS A 10 13.86 32.27 38.14
N PRO A 11 13.40 32.45 39.39
CA PRO A 11 12.78 31.35 40.14
C PRO A 11 11.45 30.93 39.53
N VAL A 12 10.66 31.88 38.99
CA VAL A 12 9.39 31.57 38.32
C VAL A 12 9.64 30.77 37.03
N SER A 13 10.59 31.17 36.19
CA SER A 13 10.91 30.42 34.97
C SER A 13 11.45 29.02 35.27
N PHE A 14 12.29 28.88 36.29
CA PHE A 14 12.79 27.57 36.74
C PHE A 14 11.67 26.66 37.23
N ALA A 15 10.73 27.19 38.03
CA ALA A 15 9.57 26.45 38.50
C ALA A 15 8.68 25.98 37.33
N VAL A 16 8.38 26.87 36.38
CA VAL A 16 7.59 26.53 35.19
C VAL A 16 8.27 25.44 34.35
N ILE A 17 9.57 25.57 34.08
CA ILE A 17 10.32 24.55 33.32
C ILE A 17 10.32 23.22 34.07
N SER A 18 10.53 23.22 35.38
CA SER A 18 10.53 21.99 36.20
C SER A 18 9.18 21.29 36.17
N ILE A 19 8.07 22.03 36.28
CA ILE A 19 6.71 21.49 36.16
C ILE A 19 6.51 20.85 34.79
N LEU A 20 6.93 21.51 33.71
CA LEU A 20 6.82 20.96 32.35
C LEU A 20 7.64 19.67 32.17
N VAL A 21 8.84 19.60 32.75
CA VAL A 21 9.68 18.39 32.72
C VAL A 21 9.04 17.24 33.50
N ILE A 22 8.51 17.51 34.70
CA ILE A 22 7.83 16.49 35.53
C ILE A 22 6.57 15.98 34.84
N LEU A 23 5.78 16.88 34.24
CA LEU A 23 4.59 16.52 33.48
C LEU A 23 4.94 15.63 32.29
N GLU A 24 5.98 15.99 31.53
CA GLU A 24 6.45 15.21 30.38
C GLU A 24 6.92 13.81 30.79
N LEU A 25 7.67 13.71 31.89
CA LEU A 25 8.15 12.43 32.42
C LEU A 25 6.98 11.56 32.91
N THR A 26 6.01 12.14 33.57
CA THR A 26 4.82 11.43 34.06
C THR A 26 4.00 10.87 32.89
N LEU A 27 3.74 11.69 31.87
CA LEU A 27 3.05 11.25 30.64
C LEU A 27 3.84 10.19 29.89
N PHE A 28 5.17 10.30 29.85
CA PHE A 28 6.05 9.29 29.25
C PHE A 28 5.86 7.92 29.93
N LEU A 29 5.95 7.89 31.26
CA LEU A 29 5.85 6.66 32.05
C LEU A 29 4.44 6.06 31.99
N ALA A 30 3.41 6.89 32.09
CA ALA A 30 2.01 6.45 31.96
C ALA A 30 1.75 5.84 30.56
N GLY A 31 2.25 6.47 29.49
CA GLY A 31 2.15 5.95 28.13
C GLY A 31 2.86 4.59 27.99
N ARG A 32 4.06 4.44 28.58
CA ARG A 32 4.79 3.17 28.61
C ARG A 32 4.02 2.07 29.34
N TYR A 33 3.43 2.39 30.48
CA TYR A 33 2.63 1.45 31.26
C TYR A 33 1.37 0.97 30.53
N LEU A 34 0.64 1.89 29.88
CA LEU A 34 -0.54 1.55 29.08
C LEU A 34 -0.19 0.68 27.87
N LEU A 35 0.92 0.98 27.18
CA LEU A 35 1.43 0.14 26.09
C LEU A 35 1.82 -1.26 26.58
N TRP A 36 2.47 -1.35 27.74
CA TRP A 36 2.82 -2.63 28.35
C TRP A 36 1.58 -3.46 28.70
N GLN A 37 0.55 -2.85 29.31
CA GLN A 37 -0.71 -3.55 29.58
C GLN A 37 -1.38 -4.04 28.31
N ARG A 38 -1.42 -3.23 27.24
CA ARG A 38 -1.96 -3.63 25.94
C ARG A 38 -1.19 -4.81 25.33
N ARG A 39 0.14 -4.81 25.43
CA ARG A 39 0.98 -5.92 24.96
C ARG A 39 0.71 -7.21 25.74
N SER A 40 0.50 -7.13 27.06
CA SER A 40 0.23 -8.31 27.91
C SER A 40 -1.11 -9.00 27.64
N LYS A 41 -2.10 -8.26 27.10
CA LYS A 41 -3.43 -8.78 26.76
C LYS A 41 -3.56 -9.29 25.32
N LYS A 42 -2.50 -9.23 24.50
CA LYS A 42 -2.52 -9.83 23.16
C LYS A 42 -2.52 -11.35 23.27
N GLY A 43 -3.69 -11.95 23.48
CA GLY A 43 -3.88 -13.35 23.18
C GLY A 43 -3.51 -13.57 21.71
N ARG A 44 -2.45 -14.33 21.43
CA ARG A 44 -2.19 -14.80 20.07
C ARG A 44 -3.38 -15.68 19.70
N ALA A 45 -4.23 -15.21 18.78
CA ALA A 45 -5.22 -16.08 18.14
C ALA A 45 -4.48 -17.32 17.61
N ALA A 46 -5.10 -18.50 17.73
CA ALA A 46 -4.48 -19.74 17.32
C ALA A 46 -4.20 -19.71 15.80
N GLY A 47 -2.92 -19.72 15.41
CA GLY A 47 -2.47 -19.70 14.01
C GLY A 47 -1.18 -18.93 13.79
N ILE A 48 -0.65 -19.00 12.57
CA ILE A 48 0.49 -18.21 12.11
C ILE A 48 -0.04 -16.94 11.43
N ARG A 49 0.43 -15.78 11.87
CA ARG A 49 0.15 -14.48 11.26
C ARG A 49 1.32 -14.05 10.38
N ILE A 50 0.98 -13.81 9.12
CA ILE A 50 1.86 -13.26 8.10
C ILE A 50 1.36 -11.86 7.79
N VAL A 51 2.26 -10.89 7.75
CA VAL A 51 1.95 -9.51 7.36
C VAL A 51 2.60 -9.23 6.03
N CYS A 52 1.81 -8.88 5.02
CA CYS A 52 2.31 -8.40 3.74
C CYS A 52 2.29 -6.87 3.78
N ALA A 53 3.46 -6.24 3.88
CA ALA A 53 3.61 -4.79 3.84
C ALA A 53 4.16 -4.36 2.47
N GLY A 54 3.64 -3.28 1.92
CA GLY A 54 4.12 -2.78 0.64
C GLY A 54 3.32 -1.61 0.11
N ASP A 55 3.28 -1.48 -1.20
CA ASP A 55 2.61 -0.37 -1.91
C ASP A 55 1.29 -0.82 -2.59
N SER A 56 0.94 -0.19 -3.72
CA SER A 56 -0.22 -0.52 -4.54
C SER A 56 -0.23 -1.97 -5.00
N HIS A 57 0.93 -2.61 -5.22
CA HIS A 57 0.98 -4.02 -5.59
C HIS A 57 0.67 -4.95 -4.42
N THR A 58 1.01 -4.55 -3.19
CA THR A 58 0.59 -5.31 -2.00
C THR A 58 -0.88 -5.08 -1.70
N PHE A 59 -1.35 -3.85 -1.87
CA PHE A 59 -2.77 -3.51 -1.72
C PHE A 59 -3.66 -4.32 -2.69
N GLY A 60 -3.17 -4.54 -3.91
CA GLY A 60 -3.91 -5.26 -4.96
C GLY A 60 -4.53 -4.35 -6.02
N VAL A 61 -3.97 -3.16 -6.26
CA VAL A 61 -4.42 -2.28 -7.35
C VAL A 61 -4.36 -3.04 -8.67
N GLY A 62 -5.35 -2.82 -9.55
CA GLY A 62 -5.53 -3.57 -10.80
C GLY A 62 -6.52 -4.74 -10.68
N THR A 63 -7.03 -5.03 -9.48
CA THR A 63 -8.11 -5.99 -9.21
C THR A 63 -8.78 -5.66 -7.86
N SER A 64 -9.73 -6.49 -7.41
CA SER A 64 -10.26 -6.44 -6.04
C SER A 64 -9.20 -6.86 -5.01
N THR A 65 -9.22 -6.26 -3.82
CA THR A 65 -8.34 -6.65 -2.70
C THR A 65 -8.42 -8.14 -2.34
N ARG A 66 -9.52 -8.81 -2.68
CA ARG A 66 -9.69 -10.27 -2.54
C ARG A 66 -8.80 -11.10 -3.48
N TYR A 67 -8.42 -10.53 -4.61
CA TYR A 67 -7.47 -11.12 -5.55
C TYR A 67 -6.09 -10.50 -5.41
N SER A 68 -5.84 -9.70 -4.38
CA SER A 68 -4.47 -9.31 -4.05
C SER A 68 -3.63 -10.55 -3.72
N TYR A 69 -2.31 -10.51 -3.99
CA TYR A 69 -1.46 -11.66 -3.68
C TYR A 69 -1.51 -12.06 -2.19
N PRO A 70 -1.67 -11.16 -1.19
CA PRO A 70 -1.82 -11.56 0.21
C PRO A 70 -3.07 -12.41 0.46
N ALA A 71 -4.23 -12.04 -0.11
CA ALA A 71 -5.48 -12.80 0.06
C ALA A 71 -5.41 -14.17 -0.64
N GLN A 72 -4.83 -14.21 -1.84
CA GLN A 72 -4.61 -15.45 -2.57
C GLN A 72 -3.58 -16.35 -1.86
N LEU A 73 -2.55 -15.76 -1.25
CA LEU A 73 -1.57 -16.49 -0.44
C LEU A 73 -2.22 -17.11 0.81
N GLU A 74 -3.10 -16.39 1.52
CA GLU A 74 -3.84 -16.93 2.66
C GLU A 74 -4.65 -18.17 2.27
N SER A 75 -5.34 -18.07 1.13
CA SER A 75 -6.16 -19.15 0.59
C SER A 75 -5.32 -20.37 0.25
N LEU A 76 -4.20 -20.18 -0.45
CA LEU A 76 -3.26 -21.25 -0.78
C LEU A 76 -2.69 -21.92 0.47
N LEU A 77 -2.30 -21.13 1.48
CA LEU A 77 -1.78 -21.61 2.76
C LEU A 77 -2.81 -22.45 3.51
N ASN A 78 -4.04 -21.98 3.64
CA ASN A 78 -5.09 -22.68 4.39
C ASN A 78 -5.67 -23.88 3.62
N LEU A 79 -5.78 -23.81 2.30
CA LEU A 79 -6.27 -24.92 1.47
C LEU A 79 -5.35 -26.14 1.55
N ASN A 80 -4.04 -25.90 1.59
CA ASN A 80 -3.05 -26.97 1.62
C ASN A 80 -2.66 -27.38 3.05
N ASN A 81 -3.06 -26.65 4.11
CA ASN A 81 -2.67 -26.96 5.49
C ASN A 81 -3.87 -27.10 6.45
N TYR A 82 -4.25 -28.34 6.75
CA TYR A 82 -5.36 -28.64 7.66
C TYR A 82 -5.00 -28.54 9.16
N THR A 83 -3.71 -28.66 9.50
CA THR A 83 -3.24 -28.71 10.90
C THR A 83 -2.79 -27.36 11.46
N GLN A 84 -2.56 -26.38 10.58
CA GLN A 84 -2.07 -25.06 10.95
C GLN A 84 -2.88 -24.02 10.19
N ARG A 85 -3.57 -23.14 10.92
CA ARG A 85 -4.26 -22.00 10.31
C ARG A 85 -3.29 -20.86 10.09
N PHE A 86 -3.42 -20.21 8.94
CA PHE A 86 -2.70 -19.02 8.56
C PHE A 86 -3.65 -17.84 8.49
N SER A 87 -3.17 -16.68 8.91
CA SER A 87 -3.82 -15.40 8.66
C SER A 87 -2.81 -14.47 7.98
N VAL A 88 -3.15 -13.97 6.79
CA VAL A 88 -2.32 -13.07 6.00
C VAL A 88 -2.96 -11.69 5.99
N ILE A 89 -2.26 -10.73 6.58
CA ILE A 89 -2.74 -9.38 6.78
C ILE A 89 -2.12 -8.48 5.72
N ASN A 90 -2.97 -7.87 4.91
CA ASN A 90 -2.55 -6.92 3.88
C ASN A 90 -2.39 -5.51 4.48
N LEU A 91 -1.14 -5.05 4.59
CA LEU A 91 -0.74 -3.68 4.95
C LEU A 91 -0.21 -2.91 3.74
N GLY A 92 -0.61 -3.28 2.52
CA GLY A 92 -0.29 -2.54 1.31
C GLY A 92 -0.96 -1.18 1.31
N ILE A 93 -0.23 -0.15 0.90
CA ILE A 93 -0.77 1.22 0.81
C ILE A 93 -0.36 1.82 -0.54
N PRO A 94 -1.32 2.15 -1.44
CA PRO A 94 -1.00 2.75 -2.71
C PRO A 94 -0.09 3.99 -2.59
N GLY A 95 0.97 4.02 -3.39
CA GLY A 95 1.96 5.10 -3.39
C GLY A 95 2.91 5.13 -2.17
N ALA A 96 2.81 4.20 -1.23
CA ALA A 96 3.72 4.17 -0.08
C ALA A 96 5.14 3.74 -0.50
N GLY A 97 6.15 4.46 -0.02
CA GLY A 97 7.53 3.99 0.00
C GLY A 97 7.93 3.42 1.36
N LEU A 98 9.22 3.12 1.50
CA LEU A 98 9.80 2.44 2.66
C LEU A 98 9.51 3.13 4.00
N ARG A 99 9.49 4.46 4.04
CA ARG A 99 9.24 5.19 5.27
C ARG A 99 7.85 4.91 5.79
N ARG A 100 6.83 5.09 4.95
CA ARG A 100 5.43 4.86 5.34
C ARG A 100 5.22 3.40 5.71
N GLN A 101 5.79 2.47 4.95
CA GLN A 101 5.75 1.03 5.28
C GLN A 101 6.34 0.74 6.67
N ALA A 102 7.48 1.34 7.02
CA ALA A 102 8.08 1.18 8.35
C ALA A 102 7.19 1.73 9.48
N GLN A 103 6.54 2.88 9.24
CA GLN A 103 5.61 3.50 10.20
C GLN A 103 4.38 2.62 10.45
N GLU A 104 3.77 2.14 9.37
CA GLU A 104 2.55 1.32 9.43
C GLU A 104 2.82 -0.04 10.04
N LEU A 105 3.96 -0.64 9.71
CA LEU A 105 4.40 -1.87 10.36
C LEU A 105 4.66 -1.68 11.86
N LYS A 106 5.25 -0.53 12.25
CA LYS A 106 5.42 -0.19 13.66
C LYS A 106 4.06 -0.06 14.38
N LEU A 107 3.11 0.67 13.81
CA LEU A 107 1.76 0.82 14.37
C LEU A 107 1.05 -0.53 14.48
N PHE A 108 1.23 -1.38 13.46
CA PHE A 108 0.75 -2.74 13.47
C PHE A 108 1.35 -3.53 14.64
N PHE A 109 2.66 -3.55 14.80
CA PHE A 109 3.32 -4.27 15.91
C PHE A 109 2.99 -3.71 17.30
N ASP A 110 2.70 -2.42 17.43
CA ASP A 110 2.24 -1.87 18.70
C ASP A 110 0.87 -2.47 19.10
N SER A 111 0.03 -2.87 18.13
CA SER A 111 -1.34 -3.35 18.36
C SER A 111 -1.55 -4.85 18.12
N HIS A 112 -0.69 -5.49 17.33
CA HIS A 112 -0.78 -6.88 16.90
C HIS A 112 0.60 -7.55 16.95
N GLY A 113 0.69 -8.85 16.66
CA GLY A 113 1.97 -9.55 16.48
C GLY A 113 1.94 -10.27 15.14
N ALA A 114 3.11 -10.56 14.59
CA ALA A 114 3.27 -11.39 13.40
C ALA A 114 4.44 -12.34 13.60
N GLU A 115 4.37 -13.51 12.96
CA GLU A 115 5.48 -14.46 12.91
C GLU A 115 6.34 -14.20 11.67
N ILE A 116 5.74 -13.68 10.60
CA ILE A 116 6.40 -13.35 9.35
C ILE A 116 5.93 -11.99 8.84
N VAL A 117 6.88 -11.19 8.35
CA VAL A 117 6.64 -10.01 7.55
C VAL A 117 7.19 -10.25 6.16
N ILE A 118 6.35 -10.05 5.16
CA ILE A 118 6.67 -10.08 3.74
C ILE A 118 6.65 -8.63 3.26
N LEU A 119 7.78 -8.12 2.77
CA LEU A 119 7.93 -6.72 2.37
C LEU A 119 8.18 -6.60 0.86
N LEU A 120 7.24 -5.97 0.15
CA LEU A 120 7.39 -5.56 -1.24
C LEU A 120 7.62 -4.04 -1.31
N THR A 121 8.78 -3.61 -1.80
CA THR A 121 9.17 -2.21 -1.76
C THR A 121 10.21 -1.85 -2.81
N GLY A 122 10.44 -0.55 -3.04
CA GLY A 122 11.41 -0.03 -4.01
C GLY A 122 10.81 1.02 -4.95
N ARG A 123 9.62 0.76 -5.52
CA ARG A 123 9.09 1.51 -6.67
C ARG A 123 8.76 2.98 -6.37
N ASN A 124 8.27 3.28 -5.16
CA ASN A 124 7.84 4.63 -4.78
C ASN A 124 8.90 5.42 -3.99
N ASN A 125 10.09 4.86 -3.77
CA ASN A 125 11.10 5.48 -2.92
C ASN A 125 11.68 6.76 -3.54
N ASP A 126 11.86 6.80 -4.86
CA ASP A 126 12.40 7.98 -5.56
C ASP A 126 11.50 9.21 -5.38
N PHE A 127 10.18 9.01 -5.52
CA PHE A 127 9.19 10.07 -5.31
C PHE A 127 9.21 10.61 -3.87
N GLU A 128 9.41 9.74 -2.88
CA GLU A 128 9.53 10.17 -1.47
C GLU A 128 10.82 10.97 -1.22
N ILE A 129 11.95 10.58 -1.85
CA ILE A 129 13.23 11.29 -1.74
C ILE A 129 13.13 12.68 -2.39
N GLU A 130 12.57 12.77 -3.59
CA GLU A 130 12.41 14.03 -4.31
C GLU A 130 11.53 15.02 -3.54
N LYS A 131 10.36 14.57 -3.09
CA LYS A 131 9.43 15.37 -2.26
C LYS A 131 10.12 15.93 -1.02
N ARG A 132 11.04 15.16 -0.43
CA ARG A 132 11.80 15.56 0.75
C ARG A 132 12.88 16.59 0.45
N ASN A 133 13.59 16.45 -0.67
CA ASN A 133 14.61 17.43 -1.05
C ASN A 133 13.99 18.82 -1.29
N ASN A 134 12.70 18.87 -1.59
CA ASN A 134 11.94 20.09 -1.83
C ASN A 134 11.25 20.68 -0.57
N THR A 135 11.37 20.08 0.63
CA THR A 135 10.76 20.65 1.84
C THR A 135 11.64 21.74 2.47
N SER A 136 11.01 22.87 2.84
CA SER A 136 11.74 24.06 3.29
C SER A 136 12.29 23.93 4.73
N LEU A 137 13.25 24.79 5.08
CA LEU A 137 13.76 24.90 6.46
C LEU A 137 12.65 25.30 7.45
N LEU A 138 11.69 26.13 7.03
CA LEU A 138 10.58 26.57 7.87
C LEU A 138 9.64 25.42 8.22
N ASP A 139 9.41 24.49 7.27
CA ASP A 139 8.66 23.26 7.53
C ASP A 139 9.38 22.40 8.57
N SER A 140 10.71 22.38 8.53
CA SER A 140 11.55 21.68 9.50
C SER A 140 11.50 22.31 10.90
N ILE A 141 11.37 23.64 11.01
CA ILE A 141 11.29 24.35 12.30
C ILE A 141 9.90 24.19 12.92
N GLY A 142 8.82 24.42 12.17
CA GLY A 142 7.45 24.20 12.64
C GLY A 142 7.23 22.77 13.15
N TYR A 143 7.93 21.82 12.55
CA TYR A 143 7.97 20.43 12.96
C TYR A 143 8.56 20.19 14.36
N TYR A 144 9.72 20.75 14.71
CA TYR A 144 10.34 20.55 16.03
C TYR A 144 9.42 21.01 17.15
N PHE A 145 8.71 22.13 16.95
CA PHE A 145 7.71 22.61 17.90
C PHE A 145 6.46 21.72 17.93
N GLY A 146 6.06 21.16 16.79
CA GLY A 146 4.93 20.24 16.66
C GLY A 146 5.08 18.90 17.42
N ASN A 147 6.31 18.50 17.75
CA ASN A 147 6.60 17.20 18.38
C ASN A 147 6.75 17.22 19.90
N VAL A 148 6.79 18.40 20.52
CA VAL A 148 6.75 18.51 21.97
C VAL A 148 5.38 17.98 22.45
N ARG A 149 5.35 16.99 23.37
CA ARG A 149 4.06 16.37 23.75
C ARG A 149 3.11 17.37 24.39
N SER A 150 3.62 18.35 25.12
CA SER A 150 2.81 19.47 25.63
C SER A 150 2.15 20.26 24.50
N PHE A 151 2.86 20.51 23.39
CA PHE A 151 2.26 21.13 22.21
C PHE A 151 1.24 20.23 21.53
N LYS A 152 1.47 18.91 21.43
CA LYS A 152 0.46 17.95 20.93
C LYS A 152 -0.79 17.89 21.81
N PHE A 153 -0.61 17.88 23.12
CA PHE A 153 -1.70 17.88 24.09
C PHE A 153 -2.50 19.19 24.03
N LEU A 154 -1.82 20.33 24.02
CA LEU A 154 -2.46 21.63 23.83
C LEU A 154 -3.17 21.69 22.48
N LYS A 155 -2.52 21.23 21.40
CA LYS A 155 -3.11 21.15 20.07
C LYS A 155 -4.35 20.26 20.08
N GLU A 156 -4.38 19.13 20.78
CA GLU A 156 -5.54 18.25 20.88
C GLU A 156 -6.70 18.92 21.66
N ILE A 157 -6.37 19.61 22.75
CA ILE A 157 -7.34 20.43 23.51
C ILE A 157 -7.94 21.53 22.61
N PHE A 158 -7.11 22.20 21.82
CA PHE A 158 -7.54 23.30 20.96
C PHE A 158 -8.13 22.83 19.62
N SER A 159 -7.76 21.65 19.11
CA SER A 159 -8.30 21.06 17.87
C SER A 159 -9.71 20.53 18.07
N HIS A 160 -10.12 20.20 19.29
CA HIS A 160 -11.54 20.00 19.61
C HIS A 160 -12.40 21.25 19.36
N THR A 161 -11.79 22.43 19.20
CA THR A 161 -12.47 23.69 18.82
C THR A 161 -12.41 23.95 17.31
N VAL A 162 -11.56 23.24 16.55
CA VAL A 162 -11.35 23.44 15.11
C VAL A 162 -11.35 22.09 14.39
N LYS A 163 -12.49 21.72 13.78
CA LYS A 163 -12.61 20.54 12.91
C LYS A 163 -11.64 20.67 11.73
N SER A 164 -10.43 20.11 11.87
CA SER A 164 -9.47 20.01 10.76
C SER A 164 -9.27 18.55 10.40
N ASN A 165 -9.86 18.14 9.28
CA ASN A 165 -9.73 16.82 8.66
C ASN A 165 -8.41 16.74 7.86
N LYS A 166 -7.27 17.02 8.49
CA LYS A 166 -5.96 16.75 7.89
C LYS A 166 -5.35 15.56 8.60
N GLN A 167 -5.39 14.41 7.94
CA GLN A 167 -4.62 13.23 8.29
C GLN A 167 -3.14 13.65 8.32
N GLN A 168 -2.66 13.91 9.53
CA GLN A 168 -1.34 14.45 9.77
C GLN A 168 -0.34 13.32 9.49
N ASP A 169 0.31 13.39 8.34
CA ASP A 169 1.48 12.59 8.02
C ASP A 169 2.46 12.73 9.20
N ASN A 170 2.54 11.70 10.04
CA ASN A 170 3.34 11.71 11.25
C ASN A 170 4.81 11.75 10.81
N ASN A 171 5.33 12.97 10.64
CA ASN A 171 6.71 13.19 10.26
C ASN A 171 7.61 12.71 11.39
N ASP A 172 8.32 11.62 11.16
CA ASP A 172 9.31 11.07 12.08
C ASP A 172 10.64 11.84 11.98
N ILE A 173 11.44 11.77 13.05
CA ILE A 173 12.79 12.34 13.19
C ILE A 173 13.78 11.49 12.37
N TYR A 174 13.61 11.41 11.05
CA TYR A 174 14.53 10.66 10.20
C TYR A 174 15.65 11.55 9.67
N PRO A 175 16.90 11.07 9.59
CA PRO A 175 18.04 11.84 9.05
C PRO A 175 17.77 12.26 7.60
N ARG A 176 18.30 13.42 7.17
CA ARG A 176 18.33 13.78 5.74
C ARG A 176 19.34 12.86 5.06
N LEU A 177 18.84 11.87 4.33
CA LEU A 177 19.65 10.88 3.61
C LEU A 177 19.91 11.44 2.21
N LYS A 178 21.18 11.40 1.76
CA LYS A 178 21.63 12.14 0.57
C LYS A 178 21.42 11.38 -0.73
N GLY A 179 21.04 10.10 -0.68
CA GLY A 179 20.82 9.27 -1.86
C GLY A 179 19.93 8.07 -1.60
N TYR A 180 19.51 7.42 -2.70
CA TYR A 180 18.65 6.25 -2.71
C TYR A 180 19.16 5.10 -1.85
N ASP A 181 20.45 4.77 -1.98
CA ASP A 181 21.05 3.67 -1.21
C ASP A 181 21.06 3.95 0.29
N GLU A 182 21.38 5.18 0.72
CA GLU A 182 21.34 5.57 2.13
C GLU A 182 19.89 5.50 2.66
N TYR A 183 18.93 5.99 1.86
CA TYR A 183 17.50 5.92 2.16
C TYR A 183 17.05 4.48 2.39
N LEU A 184 17.32 3.62 1.42
CA LEU A 184 16.94 2.22 1.41
C LEU A 184 17.60 1.45 2.56
N ASN A 185 18.92 1.58 2.74
CA ASN A 185 19.65 0.90 3.82
C ASN A 185 19.11 1.33 5.20
N PHE A 186 18.81 2.61 5.39
CA PHE A 186 18.29 3.12 6.65
C PHE A 186 16.92 2.52 6.98
N TYR A 187 15.94 2.61 6.07
CA TYR A 187 14.58 2.14 6.37
C TYR A 187 14.44 0.61 6.35
N LEU A 188 15.15 -0.10 5.47
CA LEU A 188 15.21 -1.57 5.55
C LEU A 188 15.88 -2.02 6.85
N GLY A 189 16.94 -1.33 7.28
CA GLY A 189 17.57 -1.53 8.59
C GLY A 189 16.54 -1.38 9.71
N ARG A 190 15.71 -0.33 9.64
CA ARG A 190 14.67 -0.07 10.64
C ARG A 190 13.57 -1.12 10.65
N ILE A 191 13.08 -1.54 9.48
CA ILE A 191 12.06 -2.61 9.37
C ILE A 191 12.60 -3.93 9.91
N ARG A 192 13.87 -4.27 9.59
CA ARG A 192 14.54 -5.45 10.14
C ARG A 192 14.62 -5.40 11.66
N GLU A 193 15.00 -4.26 12.25
CA GLU A 193 15.00 -4.08 13.71
C GLU A 193 13.61 -4.27 14.31
N LEU A 194 12.58 -3.67 13.72
CA LEU A 194 11.19 -3.84 14.16
C LEU A 194 10.76 -5.32 14.13
N CYS A 195 11.07 -6.04 13.06
CA CYS A 195 10.76 -7.46 12.96
C CYS A 195 11.51 -8.27 14.02
N ARG A 196 12.81 -8.02 14.19
CA ARG A 196 13.64 -8.72 15.18
C ARG A 196 13.13 -8.50 16.61
N ASP A 197 12.80 -7.26 16.96
CA ASP A 197 12.36 -6.89 18.31
C ASP A 197 11.00 -7.54 18.66
N GLU A 198 10.17 -7.85 17.65
CA GLU A 198 8.90 -8.55 17.81
C GLU A 198 9.00 -10.08 17.57
N GLY A 199 10.21 -10.58 17.27
CA GLY A 199 10.46 -11.99 16.95
C GLY A 199 9.85 -12.45 15.62
N ALA A 200 9.54 -11.52 14.71
CA ALA A 200 9.06 -11.80 13.37
C ALA A 200 10.22 -12.02 12.40
N ARG A 201 10.05 -12.93 11.45
CA ARG A 201 11.00 -13.12 10.33
C ARG A 201 10.64 -12.21 9.18
N LEU A 202 11.65 -11.59 8.56
CA LEU A 202 11.46 -10.69 7.41
C LEU A 202 11.83 -11.40 6.11
N VAL A 203 10.92 -11.37 5.14
CA VAL A 203 11.11 -11.83 3.76
C VAL A 203 11.02 -10.62 2.83
N LEU A 204 12.04 -10.38 2.02
CA LEU A 204 12.05 -9.29 1.04
C LEU A 204 11.60 -9.77 -0.34
N LEU A 205 10.78 -8.98 -1.02
CA LEU A 205 10.29 -9.28 -2.37
C LEU A 205 10.81 -8.26 -3.39
N SER A 206 11.06 -8.70 -4.61
CA SER A 206 11.21 -7.82 -5.78
C SER A 206 9.87 -7.57 -6.48
N TYR A 207 9.78 -6.53 -7.31
CA TYR A 207 8.64 -6.37 -8.21
C TYR A 207 8.72 -7.35 -9.38
N TYR A 208 7.63 -7.47 -10.12
CA TYR A 208 7.57 -8.30 -11.32
C TYR A 208 8.37 -7.71 -12.51
N ASN A 209 8.46 -6.37 -12.59
CA ASN A 209 9.10 -5.65 -13.70
C ASN A 209 10.43 -4.97 -13.32
N SER A 210 10.80 -4.95 -12.05
CA SER A 210 12.07 -4.40 -11.59
C SER A 210 12.65 -5.20 -10.42
N SER A 211 13.89 -5.64 -10.61
CA SER A 211 14.72 -6.15 -9.52
C SER A 211 15.56 -4.99 -9.00
N ASP A 212 15.33 -4.60 -7.75
CA ASP A 212 16.17 -3.59 -7.10
C ASP A 212 17.45 -4.27 -6.58
N ALA A 213 18.57 -3.99 -7.25
CA ALA A 213 19.88 -4.52 -6.88
C ALA A 213 20.27 -4.15 -5.44
N ALA A 214 19.88 -2.96 -4.96
CA ALA A 214 20.19 -2.52 -3.61
C ALA A 214 19.40 -3.32 -2.56
N ILE A 215 18.14 -3.70 -2.85
CA ILE A 215 17.36 -4.60 -1.97
C ILE A 215 17.99 -5.99 -1.92
N ASN A 216 18.42 -6.54 -3.06
CA ASN A 216 19.09 -7.84 -3.11
C ASN A 216 20.42 -7.83 -2.35
N GLU A 217 21.25 -6.81 -2.56
CA GLU A 217 22.51 -6.66 -1.81
C GLU A 217 22.27 -6.46 -0.31
N PHE A 218 21.22 -5.74 0.09
CA PHE A 218 20.80 -5.64 1.48
C PHE A 218 20.42 -7.02 2.05
N ALA A 219 19.63 -7.80 1.31
CA ALA A 219 19.21 -9.14 1.73
C ALA A 219 20.42 -10.07 1.92
N LYS A 220 21.36 -10.09 0.96
CA LYS A 220 22.60 -10.87 1.04
C LYS A 220 23.44 -10.48 2.25
N ARG A 221 23.66 -9.17 2.47
CA ARG A 221 24.46 -8.64 3.57
C ARG A 221 23.95 -9.10 4.95
N TYR A 222 22.63 -9.25 5.10
CA TYR A 222 22.01 -9.64 6.36
C TYR A 222 21.47 -11.07 6.38
N HIS A 223 21.84 -11.89 5.39
CA HIS A 223 21.40 -13.28 5.23
C HIS A 223 19.88 -13.45 5.37
N MET A 224 19.13 -12.54 4.75
CA MET A 224 17.67 -12.54 4.79
C MET A 224 17.09 -13.26 3.57
N PRO A 225 15.94 -13.94 3.73
CA PRO A 225 15.18 -14.45 2.60
C PRO A 225 14.83 -13.33 1.61
N TYR A 226 15.15 -13.57 0.34
CA TYR A 226 14.80 -12.70 -0.78
C TYR A 226 14.13 -13.52 -1.87
N PHE A 227 12.91 -13.13 -2.23
CA PHE A 227 12.16 -13.69 -3.35
C PHE A 227 12.26 -12.76 -4.55
N ASN A 228 13.05 -13.18 -5.55
CA ASN A 228 13.22 -12.46 -6.81
C ASN A 228 12.09 -12.79 -7.78
N PHE A 229 10.92 -12.18 -7.57
CA PHE A 229 9.77 -12.34 -8.46
C PHE A 229 10.04 -11.85 -9.89
N THR A 230 10.97 -10.92 -10.09
CA THR A 230 11.29 -10.40 -11.44
C THR A 230 11.80 -11.51 -12.34
N ALA A 231 12.63 -12.42 -11.82
CA ALA A 231 13.19 -13.52 -12.62
C ALA A 231 12.09 -14.49 -13.06
N ASP A 232 11.20 -14.87 -12.14
CA ASP A 232 10.06 -15.75 -12.41
C ASP A 232 9.05 -15.12 -13.39
N PHE A 233 8.85 -13.81 -13.32
CA PHE A 233 7.87 -13.13 -14.15
C PHE A 233 8.42 -12.77 -15.54
N LYS A 234 9.74 -12.52 -15.67
CA LYS A 234 10.38 -12.26 -16.98
C LYS A 234 10.21 -13.41 -17.96
N SER A 235 10.27 -14.67 -17.50
CA SER A 235 10.05 -15.82 -18.38
C SER A 235 8.62 -15.87 -18.96
N LEU A 236 7.63 -15.29 -18.27
CA LEU A 236 6.28 -15.16 -18.82
C LEU A 236 6.19 -14.08 -19.90
N PHE A 237 6.97 -13.00 -19.78
CA PHE A 237 6.97 -11.88 -20.73
C PHE A 237 7.58 -12.19 -22.10
N GLU A 238 8.47 -13.17 -22.17
CA GLU A 238 9.02 -13.65 -23.44
C GLU A 238 7.96 -14.37 -24.28
N ILE A 239 6.86 -14.78 -23.64
CA ILE A 239 5.65 -15.33 -24.25
C ILE A 239 4.68 -14.14 -24.42
N LYS A 240 3.99 -14.02 -25.57
CA LYS A 240 3.15 -12.86 -25.95
C LYS A 240 1.91 -12.59 -25.05
N GLU A 241 1.88 -13.10 -23.83
CA GLU A 241 0.73 -13.19 -22.93
C GLU A 241 0.68 -12.08 -21.85
N ARG A 242 1.45 -10.99 -22.01
CA ARG A 242 1.46 -9.87 -21.04
C ARG A 242 0.06 -9.36 -20.66
N VAL A 243 -0.86 -9.33 -21.63
CA VAL A 243 -2.21 -8.79 -21.46
C VAL A 243 -3.05 -9.64 -20.50
N GLU A 244 -2.70 -10.91 -20.30
CA GLU A 244 -3.42 -11.82 -19.42
C GLU A 244 -3.12 -11.59 -17.94
N TYR A 245 -1.92 -11.09 -17.59
CA TYR A 245 -1.48 -10.95 -16.20
C TYR A 245 -1.40 -9.50 -15.72
N ILE A 246 -1.35 -8.54 -16.64
CA ILE A 246 -1.26 -7.12 -16.34
C ILE A 246 -2.64 -6.48 -16.49
N SER A 247 -2.97 -5.61 -15.55
CA SER A 247 -4.19 -4.85 -15.56
C SER A 247 -4.21 -3.86 -16.73
N LEU A 248 -5.39 -3.28 -16.96
CA LEU A 248 -5.62 -2.33 -18.04
C LEU A 248 -4.72 -1.09 -17.94
N ASP A 249 -4.26 -0.72 -16.74
CA ASP A 249 -3.33 0.38 -16.55
C ASP A 249 -1.88 0.08 -17.00
N GLY A 250 -1.58 -1.14 -17.43
CA GLY A 250 -0.27 -1.54 -17.92
C GLY A 250 0.86 -1.58 -16.88
N SER A 251 0.59 -1.21 -15.62
CA SER A 251 1.58 -1.05 -14.56
C SER A 251 1.31 -1.91 -13.32
N HIS A 252 0.06 -2.31 -13.08
CA HIS A 252 -0.33 -3.23 -12.02
C HIS A 252 -0.73 -4.59 -12.57
N MET A 253 -0.66 -5.62 -11.72
CA MET A 253 -1.16 -6.94 -12.07
C MET A 253 -2.70 -6.95 -12.01
N ASN A 254 -3.34 -7.76 -12.84
CA ASN A 254 -4.75 -8.11 -12.64
C ASN A 254 -4.86 -9.32 -11.70
N HIS A 255 -6.06 -9.89 -11.52
CA HIS A 255 -6.25 -11.04 -10.63
C HIS A 255 -5.39 -12.25 -11.02
N GLN A 256 -5.15 -12.51 -12.31
CA GLN A 256 -4.28 -13.60 -12.78
C GLN A 256 -2.82 -13.34 -12.46
N GLY A 257 -2.36 -12.10 -12.68
CA GLY A 257 -0.99 -11.69 -12.29
C GLY A 257 -0.74 -11.87 -10.80
N TYR A 258 -1.68 -11.43 -9.95
CA TYR A 258 -1.58 -11.64 -8.51
C TYR A 258 -1.72 -13.10 -8.09
N LYS A 259 -2.49 -13.91 -8.83
CA LYS A 259 -2.60 -15.36 -8.61
C LYS A 259 -1.28 -16.04 -8.85
N PHE A 260 -0.68 -15.76 -10.01
CA PHE A 260 0.64 -16.24 -10.35
C PHE A 260 1.68 -15.82 -9.30
N PHE A 261 1.65 -14.54 -8.87
CA PHE A 261 2.53 -14.06 -7.80
C PHE A 261 2.34 -14.85 -6.49
N ALA A 262 1.10 -15.01 -6.02
CA ALA A 262 0.81 -15.75 -4.80
C ALA A 262 1.26 -17.21 -4.87
N GLN A 263 1.08 -17.87 -6.02
CA GLN A 263 1.53 -19.26 -6.24
C GLN A 263 3.06 -19.38 -6.20
N ARG A 264 3.79 -18.47 -6.86
CA ARG A 264 5.26 -18.47 -6.83
C ARG A 264 5.78 -18.15 -5.42
N LEU A 265 5.16 -17.19 -4.74
CA LEU A 265 5.49 -16.85 -3.36
C LEU A 265 5.20 -18.01 -2.40
N TYR A 266 4.08 -18.73 -2.55
CA TYR A 266 3.81 -19.96 -1.80
C TYR A 266 4.93 -20.98 -2.00
N GLY A 267 5.30 -21.26 -3.25
CA GLY A 267 6.37 -22.20 -3.57
C GLY A 267 7.68 -21.80 -2.91
N TYR A 268 8.01 -20.51 -2.92
CA TYR A 268 9.16 -19.98 -2.19
C TYR A 268 9.07 -20.21 -0.68
N LEU A 269 7.94 -19.90 -0.05
CA LEU A 269 7.75 -20.11 1.39
C LEU A 269 7.82 -21.60 1.78
N PHE A 270 7.28 -22.49 0.94
CA PHE A 270 7.37 -23.94 1.12
C PHE A 270 8.83 -24.43 1.09
N LEU A 271 9.62 -23.99 0.10
CA LEU A 271 11.04 -24.35 -0.01
C LEU A 271 11.88 -23.79 1.14
N ASN A 272 11.44 -22.71 1.78
CA ASN A 272 12.13 -22.06 2.90
C ASN A 272 11.44 -22.31 4.26
N GLN A 273 10.53 -23.27 4.36
CA GLN A 273 9.66 -23.41 5.52
C GLN A 273 10.41 -23.72 6.82
N GLU A 274 11.52 -24.46 6.76
CA GLU A 274 12.34 -24.76 7.95
C GLU A 274 13.00 -23.49 8.51
N TYR A 275 13.60 -22.67 7.63
CA TYR A 275 14.16 -21.37 7.99
C TYR A 275 13.09 -20.44 8.57
N LEU A 276 11.87 -20.51 7.99
CA LEU A 276 10.74 -19.68 8.39
C LEU A 276 9.96 -20.23 9.60
N ASN A 277 10.29 -21.43 10.09
CA ASN A 277 9.54 -22.19 11.09
C ASN A 277 8.04 -22.28 10.76
N LEU A 278 7.75 -22.61 9.51
CA LEU A 278 6.42 -22.87 8.99
C LEU A 278 6.22 -24.37 8.80
N LYS A 279 4.96 -24.82 8.90
CA LYS A 279 4.56 -26.16 8.45
C LYS A 279 3.65 -25.96 7.25
N ILE A 280 4.25 -25.96 6.06
CA ILE A 280 3.55 -25.80 4.79
C ILE A 280 3.64 -27.12 4.03
N ASN A 281 2.49 -27.66 3.66
CA ASN A 281 2.43 -28.82 2.78
C ASN A 281 2.76 -28.44 1.33
N PRO A 282 3.22 -29.37 0.48
CA PRO A 282 3.31 -29.13 -0.95
C PRO A 282 1.97 -28.65 -1.52
N ILE A 283 1.99 -27.87 -2.61
CA ILE A 283 0.75 -27.55 -3.34
C ILE A 283 0.21 -28.84 -3.92
N LEU A 284 -0.79 -29.43 -3.27
CA LEU A 284 -1.47 -30.64 -3.75
C LEU A 284 -2.71 -30.28 -4.58
N LYS A 285 -3.30 -29.11 -4.29
CA LYS A 285 -4.46 -28.58 -5.00
C LYS A 285 -4.11 -27.19 -5.53
N LEU A 286 -3.95 -27.08 -6.84
CA LEU A 286 -3.99 -25.77 -7.48
C LEU A 286 -5.41 -25.24 -7.31
N ILE A 287 -5.53 -23.97 -6.91
CA ILE A 287 -6.82 -23.29 -6.96
C ILE A 287 -7.16 -23.16 -8.45
N GLU A 288 -7.95 -24.10 -8.97
CA GLU A 288 -8.70 -23.85 -10.20
C GLU A 288 -9.57 -22.62 -9.93
N GLU A 289 -9.66 -21.70 -10.90
CA GLU A 289 -10.41 -20.45 -10.73
C GLU A 289 -11.81 -20.71 -10.16
N ALA A 290 -12.46 -21.77 -10.64
CA ALA A 290 -13.79 -22.19 -10.21
C ALA A 290 -13.92 -22.53 -8.70
N GLU A 291 -12.86 -22.97 -8.02
CA GLU A 291 -12.94 -23.31 -6.59
C GLU A 291 -12.87 -22.10 -5.67
N PHE A 292 -12.32 -20.97 -6.13
CA PHE A 292 -12.37 -19.70 -5.39
C PHE A 292 -13.71 -18.98 -5.55
N TYR A 293 -14.35 -19.13 -6.73
CA TYR A 293 -15.64 -18.50 -7.05
C TYR A 293 -16.87 -19.34 -6.70
N ALA A 294 -16.71 -20.51 -6.07
CA ALA A 294 -17.82 -21.44 -5.86
C ALA A 294 -18.92 -20.91 -4.91
N ASN A 295 -18.74 -19.77 -4.25
CA ASN A 295 -19.79 -19.18 -3.45
C ASN A 295 -20.25 -17.81 -4.00
N ASN A 296 -21.29 -17.83 -4.85
CA ASN A 296 -22.00 -16.64 -5.32
C ASN A 296 -22.33 -15.65 -4.18
N GLU A 297 -22.57 -16.16 -2.97
CA GLU A 297 -22.81 -15.36 -1.77
C GLU A 297 -21.63 -14.44 -1.43
N GLU A 298 -20.39 -14.93 -1.53
CA GLU A 298 -19.22 -14.12 -1.22
C GLU A 298 -18.99 -13.01 -2.24
N THR A 299 -19.25 -13.29 -3.51
CA THR A 299 -19.21 -12.30 -4.60
C THR A 299 -20.23 -11.19 -4.38
N GLN A 300 -21.48 -11.55 -4.04
CA GLN A 300 -22.50 -10.55 -3.71
C GLN A 300 -22.12 -9.73 -2.47
N ASN A 301 -21.53 -10.37 -1.45
CA ASN A 301 -20.99 -9.65 -0.29
C ASN A 301 -19.85 -8.69 -0.67
N ALA A 302 -19.00 -9.05 -1.65
CA ALA A 302 -17.94 -8.18 -2.15
C ALA A 302 -18.51 -6.93 -2.83
N ILE A 303 -19.46 -7.12 -3.74
CA ILE A 303 -20.17 -6.04 -4.43
C ILE A 303 -20.84 -5.12 -3.40
N GLN A 304 -21.55 -5.69 -2.42
CA GLN A 304 -22.24 -4.90 -1.40
C GLN A 304 -21.27 -4.11 -0.52
N THR A 305 -20.17 -4.75 -0.07
CA THR A 305 -19.14 -4.07 0.73
C THR A 305 -18.51 -2.92 -0.03
N GLN A 306 -18.20 -3.15 -1.32
CA GLN A 306 -17.58 -2.14 -2.16
C GLN A 306 -18.55 -0.99 -2.49
N LYS A 307 -19.84 -1.26 -2.68
CA LYS A 307 -20.89 -0.22 -2.81
C LYS A 307 -20.96 0.67 -1.58
N VAL A 308 -20.94 0.10 -0.37
CA VAL A 308 -20.95 0.88 0.87
C VAL A 308 -19.72 1.80 0.96
N ARG A 309 -18.53 1.31 0.60
CA ARG A 309 -17.31 2.14 0.57
C ARG A 309 -17.41 3.27 -0.45
N MET A 310 -17.91 2.95 -1.65
CA MET A 310 -18.15 3.92 -2.72
C MET A 310 -19.10 5.02 -2.23
N GLU A 311 -20.26 4.67 -1.65
CA GLU A 311 -21.22 5.63 -1.07
C GLU A 311 -20.60 6.50 0.03
N GLN A 312 -19.83 5.90 0.94
CA GLN A 312 -19.14 6.64 2.02
C GLN A 312 -18.07 7.62 1.51
N SER A 313 -17.50 7.34 0.34
CA SER A 313 -16.47 8.16 -0.29
C SER A 313 -17.03 9.24 -1.23
N GLU A 314 -18.36 9.32 -1.42
CA GLU A 314 -18.98 10.28 -2.33
C GLU A 314 -18.59 11.74 -2.01
N GLY A 315 -18.21 12.49 -3.04
CA GLY A 315 -17.71 13.86 -2.90
C GLY A 315 -16.26 13.98 -2.42
N THR A 316 -15.57 12.86 -2.16
CA THR A 316 -14.13 12.83 -1.87
C THR A 316 -13.31 12.45 -3.12
N ILE A 317 -11.99 12.65 -3.05
CA ILE A 317 -11.07 12.20 -4.11
C ILE A 317 -11.03 10.67 -4.27
N ASP A 318 -11.42 9.93 -3.23
CA ASP A 318 -11.38 8.46 -3.22
C ASP A 318 -12.54 7.84 -4.00
N TYR A 319 -13.64 8.59 -4.21
CA TYR A 319 -14.85 8.11 -4.89
C TYR A 319 -14.57 7.46 -6.23
N SER A 320 -13.75 8.11 -7.05
CA SER A 320 -13.40 7.62 -8.38
C SER A 320 -12.63 6.30 -8.30
N PHE A 321 -11.76 6.11 -7.31
CA PHE A 321 -11.04 4.85 -7.11
C PHE A 321 -11.96 3.73 -6.63
N GLU A 322 -12.90 4.03 -5.74
CA GLU A 322 -13.86 3.02 -5.27
C GLU A 322 -14.81 2.57 -6.38
N LEU A 323 -15.15 3.46 -7.33
CA LEU A 323 -15.85 3.10 -8.57
C LEU A 323 -15.01 2.21 -9.48
N ILE A 324 -13.72 2.50 -9.67
CA ILE A 324 -12.82 1.62 -10.45
C ILE A 324 -12.76 0.22 -9.83
N HIS A 325 -12.60 0.13 -8.50
CA HIS A 325 -12.61 -1.16 -7.79
C HIS A 325 -13.94 -1.91 -8.00
N LEU A 326 -15.08 -1.23 -7.89
CA LEU A 326 -16.38 -1.83 -8.13
C LEU A 326 -16.54 -2.30 -9.59
N GLY A 327 -16.04 -1.51 -10.55
CA GLY A 327 -16.03 -1.87 -11.97
C GLY A 327 -15.20 -3.12 -12.26
N HIS A 328 -14.05 -3.28 -11.58
CA HIS A 328 -13.25 -4.51 -11.67
C HIS A 328 -13.99 -5.73 -11.13
N ILE A 329 -14.67 -5.59 -9.99
CA ILE A 329 -15.50 -6.69 -9.45
C ILE A 329 -16.59 -7.09 -10.46
N TYR A 330 -17.30 -6.13 -11.04
CA TYR A 330 -18.32 -6.43 -12.05
C TYR A 330 -17.77 -7.10 -13.31
N MET A 331 -16.57 -6.70 -13.77
CA MET A 331 -15.92 -7.39 -14.89
C MET A 331 -15.61 -8.85 -14.55
N GLU A 332 -15.16 -9.12 -13.33
CA GLU A 332 -14.83 -10.46 -12.84
C GLU A 332 -16.08 -11.34 -12.70
N THR A 333 -17.24 -10.75 -12.39
CA THR A 333 -18.52 -11.47 -12.34
C THR A 333 -19.23 -11.61 -13.67
N GLY A 334 -18.66 -11.08 -14.76
CA GLY A 334 -19.27 -11.06 -16.08
C GLY A 334 -20.40 -10.03 -16.26
N ASP A 335 -20.62 -9.11 -15.30
CA ASP A 335 -21.57 -8.00 -15.45
C ASP A 335 -20.88 -6.81 -16.13
N GLU A 336 -20.63 -6.99 -17.42
CA GLU A 336 -19.82 -6.05 -18.20
C GLU A 336 -20.46 -4.66 -18.34
N GLN A 337 -21.79 -4.59 -18.27
CA GLN A 337 -22.52 -3.34 -18.39
C GLN A 337 -22.39 -2.50 -17.10
N SER A 338 -22.54 -3.13 -15.93
CA SER A 338 -22.31 -2.44 -14.66
C SER A 338 -20.84 -2.01 -14.53
N ALA A 339 -19.90 -2.84 -14.99
CA ALA A 339 -18.49 -2.49 -15.02
C ALA A 339 -18.20 -1.24 -15.86
N LYS A 340 -18.75 -1.21 -17.08
CA LYS A 340 -18.66 -0.06 -17.99
C LYS A 340 -19.15 1.22 -17.30
N GLN A 341 -20.35 1.15 -16.71
CA GLN A 341 -20.95 2.30 -16.02
C GLN A 341 -20.07 2.80 -14.87
N CYS A 342 -19.47 1.89 -14.09
CA CYS A 342 -18.53 2.27 -13.04
C CYS A 342 -17.29 3.00 -13.58
N TYR A 343 -16.68 2.50 -14.67
CA TYR A 343 -15.50 3.15 -15.26
C TYR A 343 -15.80 4.53 -15.84
N GLU A 344 -16.93 4.68 -16.55
CA GLU A 344 -17.35 5.98 -17.10
C GLU A 344 -17.70 6.98 -15.99
N THR A 345 -18.37 6.51 -14.93
CA THR A 345 -18.70 7.36 -13.77
C THR A 345 -17.43 7.79 -13.03
N ALA A 346 -16.46 6.87 -12.85
CA ALA A 346 -15.19 7.18 -12.19
C ALA A 346 -14.40 8.24 -12.95
N LEU A 347 -14.37 8.13 -14.28
CA LEU A 347 -13.70 9.08 -15.14
C LEU A 347 -14.32 10.47 -15.01
N ALA A 348 -15.64 10.57 -15.12
CA ALA A 348 -16.38 11.82 -14.98
C ALA A 348 -16.21 12.43 -13.58
N SER A 349 -16.33 11.63 -12.51
CA SER A 349 -16.20 12.13 -11.13
C SER A 349 -14.79 12.59 -10.78
N SER A 350 -13.77 12.08 -11.47
CA SER A 350 -12.38 12.52 -11.29
C SER A 350 -12.06 13.88 -11.91
N GLY A 351 -13.01 14.47 -12.65
CA GLY A 351 -12.76 15.66 -13.45
C GLY A 351 -11.75 15.40 -14.57
N TYR A 352 -11.73 14.18 -15.12
CA TYR A 352 -10.79 13.77 -16.17
C TYR A 352 -9.31 13.92 -15.76
N SER A 353 -9.02 13.62 -14.49
CA SER A 353 -7.66 13.68 -13.94
C SER A 353 -6.67 12.87 -14.79
N ASP A 354 -5.42 13.33 -14.86
CA ASP A 354 -4.32 12.57 -15.49
C ASP A 354 -3.86 11.44 -14.56
N ASN A 355 -4.76 10.49 -14.31
CA ASN A 355 -4.51 9.34 -13.47
C ASN A 355 -4.83 8.07 -14.24
N ASN A 356 -3.77 7.33 -14.57
CA ASN A 356 -3.84 6.08 -15.30
C ASN A 356 -4.81 5.06 -14.67
N THR A 357 -4.92 5.03 -13.35
CA THR A 357 -5.84 4.14 -12.62
C THR A 357 -7.31 4.43 -12.92
N ILE A 358 -7.65 5.66 -13.32
CA ILE A 358 -9.01 6.09 -13.61
C ILE A 358 -9.25 6.14 -15.12
N THR A 359 -8.29 6.72 -15.86
CA THR A 359 -8.41 6.93 -17.30
C THR A 359 -8.33 5.64 -18.11
N ALA A 360 -7.37 4.76 -17.78
CA ALA A 360 -7.13 3.58 -18.58
C ALA A 360 -8.28 2.55 -18.52
N PRO A 361 -8.92 2.25 -17.37
CA PRO A 361 -10.01 1.28 -17.33
C PRO A 361 -11.18 1.61 -18.28
N ALA A 362 -11.57 2.88 -18.37
CA ALA A 362 -12.65 3.32 -19.27
C ALA A 362 -12.29 3.08 -20.74
N ILE A 363 -11.12 3.54 -21.19
CA ILE A 363 -10.65 3.36 -22.57
C ILE A 363 -10.49 1.87 -22.91
N ASN A 364 -9.80 1.13 -22.05
CA ASN A 364 -9.49 -0.26 -22.29
C ASN A 364 -10.72 -1.18 -22.29
N TRP A 365 -11.79 -0.83 -21.56
CA TRP A 365 -13.05 -1.57 -21.64
C TRP A 365 -13.55 -1.62 -23.10
N TYR A 366 -13.55 -0.48 -23.79
CA TYR A 366 -13.93 -0.39 -25.20
C TYR A 366 -12.97 -1.14 -26.12
N LEU A 367 -11.65 -1.02 -25.88
CA LEU A 367 -10.64 -1.75 -26.65
C LEU A 367 -10.80 -3.27 -26.53
N LYS A 368 -11.07 -3.77 -25.32
CA LYS A 368 -11.33 -5.21 -25.08
C LYS A 368 -12.56 -5.71 -25.84
N LYS A 369 -13.52 -4.82 -26.15
CA LYS A 369 -14.71 -5.11 -26.97
C LYS A 369 -14.49 -4.95 -28.48
N GLY A 370 -13.26 -4.62 -28.90
CA GLY A 370 -12.97 -4.29 -30.30
C GLY A 370 -13.59 -2.96 -30.76
N GLN A 371 -14.07 -2.14 -29.83
CA GLN A 371 -14.79 -0.90 -30.10
C GLN A 371 -13.80 0.29 -30.17
N LYS A 372 -12.97 0.32 -31.22
CA LYS A 372 -11.92 1.35 -31.40
C LYS A 372 -12.47 2.77 -31.50
N GLU A 373 -13.56 2.98 -32.23
CA GLU A 373 -14.19 4.30 -32.39
C GLU A 373 -14.70 4.89 -31.06
N PRO A 374 -15.48 4.16 -30.24
CA PRO A 374 -15.83 4.62 -28.90
C PRO A 374 -14.62 4.88 -27.99
N ALA A 375 -13.58 4.04 -28.05
CA ALA A 375 -12.34 4.26 -27.30
C ALA A 375 -11.66 5.58 -27.70
N MET A 376 -11.61 5.88 -29.01
CA MET A 376 -11.11 7.15 -29.54
C MET A 376 -11.93 8.33 -29.04
N LYS A 377 -13.27 8.22 -29.10
CA LYS A 377 -14.18 9.28 -28.62
C LYS A 377 -13.96 9.61 -27.15
N ILE A 378 -13.73 8.60 -26.30
CA ILE A 378 -13.40 8.82 -24.89
C ILE A 378 -12.04 9.51 -24.74
N CYS A 379 -11.03 9.13 -25.51
CA CYS A 379 -9.74 9.83 -25.50
C CYS A 379 -9.91 11.32 -25.86
N ASP A 380 -10.68 11.61 -26.90
CA ASP A 380 -10.99 13.00 -27.31
C ASP A 380 -11.77 13.76 -26.23
N GLU A 381 -12.75 13.12 -25.60
CA GLU A 381 -13.51 13.69 -24.48
C GLU A 381 -12.62 14.03 -23.29
N ILE A 382 -11.73 13.12 -22.88
CA ILE A 382 -10.75 13.36 -21.83
C ILE A 382 -9.85 14.55 -22.19
N LEU A 383 -9.29 14.57 -23.39
CA LEU A 383 -8.36 15.62 -23.83
C LEU A 383 -9.05 16.98 -24.00
N SER A 384 -10.35 17.02 -24.28
CA SER A 384 -11.12 18.27 -24.32
C SER A 384 -11.29 18.91 -22.94
N HIS A 385 -11.34 18.11 -21.87
CA HIS A 385 -11.43 18.59 -20.48
C HIS A 385 -10.06 18.81 -19.86
N ASN A 386 -9.10 17.94 -20.19
CA ASN A 386 -7.74 17.97 -19.70
C ASN A 386 -6.74 17.72 -20.85
N PRO A 387 -6.36 18.77 -21.59
CA PRO A 387 -5.44 18.65 -22.73
C PRO A 387 -4.10 18.04 -22.36
N GLU A 388 -3.65 18.16 -21.11
CA GLU A 388 -2.36 17.63 -20.64
C GLU A 388 -2.43 16.16 -20.21
N ASN A 389 -3.59 15.49 -20.30
CA ASN A 389 -3.73 14.09 -19.91
C ASN A 389 -2.86 13.18 -20.79
N ALA A 390 -1.73 12.73 -20.23
CA ALA A 390 -0.73 11.96 -20.96
C ALA A 390 -1.25 10.57 -21.34
N VAL A 391 -2.08 9.97 -20.48
CA VAL A 391 -2.63 8.62 -20.71
C VAL A 391 -3.57 8.63 -21.91
N ALA A 392 -4.54 9.55 -21.95
CA ALA A 392 -5.48 9.66 -23.07
C ALA A 392 -4.77 9.97 -24.39
N ARG A 393 -3.76 10.85 -24.36
CA ARG A 393 -2.94 11.16 -25.54
C ARG A 393 -2.23 9.92 -26.08
N LEU A 394 -1.61 9.12 -25.20
CA LEU A 394 -0.93 7.88 -25.58
C LEU A 394 -1.89 6.90 -26.27
N TYR A 395 -3.07 6.66 -25.69
CA TYR A 395 -4.08 5.77 -26.27
C TYR A 395 -4.61 6.28 -27.61
N ARG A 396 -4.87 7.59 -27.70
CA ARG A 396 -5.34 8.23 -28.93
C ARG A 396 -4.32 8.07 -30.06
N ASP A 397 -3.06 8.41 -29.80
CA ASP A 397 -1.98 8.31 -30.79
C ASP A 397 -1.78 6.86 -31.27
N TRP A 398 -1.86 5.91 -30.34
CA TRP A 398 -1.84 4.48 -30.66
C TRP A 398 -3.00 4.09 -31.58
N LEU A 399 -4.24 4.46 -31.26
CA LEU A 399 -5.42 4.17 -32.08
C LEU A 399 -5.35 4.80 -33.48
N VAL A 400 -4.83 6.03 -33.59
CA VAL A 400 -4.63 6.70 -34.89
C VAL A 400 -3.59 5.95 -35.73
N SER A 401 -2.49 5.50 -35.10
CA SER A 401 -1.43 4.77 -35.79
C SER A 401 -1.90 3.40 -36.30
N ASP A 402 -2.72 2.71 -35.52
CA ASP A 402 -3.23 1.36 -35.85
C ASP A 402 -4.23 1.39 -37.01
N ASN A 403 -5.08 2.42 -37.09
CA ASN A 403 -6.01 2.58 -38.23
C ASN A 403 -5.26 2.81 -39.56
N ARG A 404 -4.13 3.52 -39.55
CA ARG A 404 -3.30 3.71 -40.75
C ARG A 404 -2.66 2.42 -41.25
N LEU A 405 -2.44 1.44 -40.38
CA LEU A 405 -1.91 0.13 -40.78
C LEU A 405 -2.98 -0.78 -41.37
N ALA A 406 -4.26 -0.55 -41.06
CA ALA A 406 -5.36 -1.32 -41.62
C ALA A 406 -5.82 -0.82 -43.01
N GLU A 407 -5.53 0.44 -43.34
CA GLU A 407 -5.88 1.07 -44.62
C GLU A 407 -4.80 0.92 -45.71
N ASN A 408 -3.58 0.50 -45.34
CA ASN A 408 -2.48 0.18 -46.26
C ASN A 408 -2.35 -1.32 -46.43
#